data_AF-A0A349Y4N9-F1
#
_entry.id   AF-A0A349Y4N9-F1
#
_cell.length_a   1.000
_cell.length_b   1.000
_cell.length_c   1.000
_cell.angle_alpha   90.00
_cell.angle_beta   90.00
_cell.angle_gamma   90.00
#
_symmetry.space_group_name_H-M   'P 1'
#
loop_
_entity.id
_entity.type
_entity.pdbx_description
1 polymer ?
#
loop_
_entity_poly.entity_id
_entity_poly.type
_entity_poly.pdbx_seq_one_letter_code
_entity_poly.pdbx_strand_id
1 'polypeptide(L)'
;WERHDRPARCPLPAWDLAAAQQQFGAWRTQFERDMQPYLGEPTEALWQSQARAGRSIDGTVVPASRASAALIAMTTAPDAFAEEVGMSGQVAPSAVLARLLRLLRTAEVSGRGGLYREPVPALEATCAQVWYLRMPGTAANGPVAATDTFVRGGAPFITVQQQGGRIRLAGLSRELVEVLLAPAASD
;
A
#
# COMPACT_ATOMS: atom_id res chain seq x y z
N TRP A 1 -35.40 8.23 -4.01
CA TRP A 1 -34.04 8.44 -4.56
C TRP A 1 -33.46 7.09 -4.91
N GLU A 2 -33.79 6.57 -6.08
CA GLU A 2 -33.25 5.32 -6.59
C GLU A 2 -31.90 5.59 -7.24
N ARG A 3 -30.83 5.14 -6.59
CA ARG A 3 -29.49 5.16 -7.18
C ARG A 3 -29.49 4.10 -8.28
N HIS A 4 -29.63 4.55 -9.52
CA HIS A 4 -29.51 3.73 -10.71
C HIS A 4 -28.23 2.89 -10.63
N ASP A 5 -28.39 1.61 -10.92
CA ASP A 5 -27.36 0.59 -11.04
C ASP A 5 -26.22 1.11 -11.93
N ARG A 6 -25.15 1.62 -11.32
CA ARG A 6 -23.93 1.85 -12.06
C ARG A 6 -23.34 0.46 -12.33
N PRO A 7 -23.15 0.06 -13.61
CA PRO A 7 -22.49 -1.20 -13.93
C PRO A 7 -21.13 -1.26 -13.22
N ALA A 8 -20.67 -2.47 -12.89
CA ALA A 8 -19.37 -2.69 -12.26
C ALA A 8 -18.30 -1.87 -13.00
N ARG A 9 -17.80 -0.80 -12.35
CA ARG A 9 -16.93 0.20 -13.00
C ARG A 9 -15.60 -0.39 -13.46
N CYS A 10 -15.21 -1.53 -12.89
CA CYS A 10 -13.92 -2.15 -13.09
C CYS A 10 -14.08 -3.66 -13.11
N PRO A 11 -13.58 -4.38 -14.13
CA PRO A 11 -13.54 -5.83 -14.09
C PRO A 11 -12.55 -6.29 -13.01
N LEU A 12 -12.95 -7.29 -12.23
CA LEU A 12 -12.01 -8.04 -11.39
C LEU A 12 -11.42 -9.16 -12.25
N PRO A 13 -10.09 -9.18 -12.53
CA PRO A 13 -9.49 -10.23 -13.35
C PRO A 13 -9.63 -11.59 -12.66
N ALA A 14 -9.37 -12.68 -13.37
CA ALA A 14 -9.25 -14.00 -12.75
C ALA A 14 -8.16 -13.97 -11.66
N TRP A 15 -8.39 -14.67 -10.54
CA TRP A 15 -7.38 -14.79 -9.48
C TRP A 15 -6.48 -15.97 -9.75
N ASP A 16 -5.18 -15.73 -9.65
CA ASP A 16 -4.18 -16.78 -9.53
C ASP A 16 -3.16 -16.32 -8.48
N LEU A 17 -3.03 -17.10 -7.40
CA LEU A 17 -2.17 -16.74 -6.28
C LEU A 17 -0.69 -16.74 -6.68
N ALA A 18 -0.26 -17.69 -7.50
CA ALA A 18 1.13 -17.79 -7.92
C ALA A 18 1.51 -16.60 -8.83
N ALA A 19 0.63 -16.25 -9.77
CA ALA A 19 0.80 -15.07 -10.61
C ALA A 19 0.79 -13.78 -9.78
N ALA A 20 -0.10 -13.66 -8.78
CA ALA A 20 -0.12 -12.51 -7.88
C ALA A 20 1.16 -12.38 -7.06
N GLN A 21 1.71 -13.49 -6.56
CA GLN A 21 3.00 -13.51 -5.85
C GLN A 21 4.16 -13.09 -6.77
N GLN A 22 4.19 -13.56 -8.02
CA GLN A 22 5.18 -13.13 -9.02
C GLN A 22 5.07 -11.63 -9.33
N GLN A 23 3.85 -11.13 -9.57
CA GLN A 23 3.60 -9.71 -9.82
C GLN A 23 4.01 -8.85 -8.61
N PHE A 24 3.68 -9.29 -7.40
CA PHE A 24 4.08 -8.62 -6.18
C PHE A 24 5.59 -8.57 -6.01
N GLY A 25 6.30 -9.67 -6.26
CA GLY A 25 7.77 -9.72 -6.19
C GLY A 25 8.45 -8.79 -7.20
N ALA A 26 7.96 -8.77 -8.44
CA ALA A 26 8.45 -7.89 -9.49
C ALA A 26 8.18 -6.41 -9.16
N TRP A 27 6.94 -6.10 -8.75
CA TRP A 27 6.56 -4.76 -8.31
C TRP A 27 7.40 -4.28 -7.12
N ARG A 28 7.57 -5.11 -6.09
CA ARG A 28 8.33 -4.79 -4.89
C ARG A 28 9.76 -4.39 -5.22
N THR A 29 10.41 -5.14 -6.11
CA THR A 29 11.79 -4.86 -6.53
C THR A 29 11.89 -3.50 -7.21
N GLN A 30 10.92 -3.15 -8.07
CA GLN A 30 10.88 -1.83 -8.68
C GLN A 30 10.55 -0.75 -7.65
N PHE A 31 9.57 -0.99 -6.78
CA PHE A 31 9.12 -0.05 -5.77
C PHE A 31 10.26 0.30 -4.80
N GLU A 32 11.04 -0.68 -4.34
CA GLU A 32 12.20 -0.43 -3.48
C GLU A 32 13.26 0.43 -4.16
N ARG A 33 13.48 0.26 -5.47
CA ARG A 33 14.38 1.13 -6.27
C ARG A 33 13.82 2.54 -6.40
N ASP A 34 12.54 2.66 -6.71
CA ASP A 34 11.84 3.94 -6.85
C ASP A 34 11.83 4.73 -5.54
N MET A 35 11.84 4.03 -4.40
CA MET A 35 11.83 4.63 -3.06
C MET A 35 13.21 5.03 -2.54
N GLN A 36 14.32 4.56 -3.14
CA GLN A 36 15.68 4.87 -2.66
C GLN A 36 15.97 6.36 -2.44
N PRO A 37 15.55 7.28 -3.33
CA PRO A 37 15.84 8.70 -3.15
C PRO A 37 15.19 9.31 -1.90
N TYR A 38 14.19 8.65 -1.32
CA TYR A 38 13.40 9.17 -0.20
C TYR A 38 13.79 8.56 1.16
N LEU A 39 14.86 7.75 1.23
CA LEU A 39 15.33 7.14 2.49
C LEU A 39 16.21 8.07 3.36
N GLY A 40 16.52 9.27 2.87
CA GLY A 40 17.26 10.30 3.62
C GLY A 40 16.34 11.24 4.40
N GLU A 41 16.52 12.55 4.24
CA GLU A 41 15.61 13.59 4.73
C GLU A 41 14.79 14.17 3.56
N PRO A 42 13.81 13.40 3.03
CA PRO A 42 13.02 13.86 1.91
C PRO A 42 12.12 15.04 2.31
N THR A 43 12.07 16.02 1.43
CA THR A 43 11.13 17.14 1.50
C THR A 43 10.04 16.97 0.44
N GLU A 44 8.93 17.69 0.58
CA GLU A 44 7.93 17.73 -0.50
C GLU A 44 8.53 18.29 -1.80
N ALA A 45 9.48 19.22 -1.69
CA ALA A 45 10.23 19.73 -2.84
C ALA A 45 11.03 18.63 -3.54
N LEU A 46 11.58 17.65 -2.81
CA LEU A 46 12.24 16.48 -3.41
C LEU A 46 11.24 15.66 -4.24
N TRP A 47 10.08 15.32 -3.69
CA TRP A 47 9.01 14.61 -4.40
C TRP A 47 8.61 15.31 -5.71
N GLN A 48 8.40 16.62 -5.67
CA GLN A 48 8.08 17.42 -6.85
C GLN A 48 9.24 17.46 -7.86
N SER A 49 10.48 17.57 -7.39
CA SER A 49 11.67 17.61 -8.26
C SER A 49 11.89 16.28 -8.99
N GLN A 50 11.68 15.14 -8.32
CA GLN A 50 11.82 13.81 -8.92
C GLN A 50 10.79 13.59 -10.02
N ALA A 51 9.53 13.98 -9.77
CA ALA A 51 8.47 13.95 -10.77
C ALA A 51 8.80 14.81 -12.00
N ARG A 52 9.27 16.06 -11.79
CA ARG A 52 9.69 16.96 -12.89
C ARG A 52 10.89 16.44 -13.67
N ALA A 53 11.81 15.73 -13.01
CA ALA A 53 12.98 15.12 -13.64
C ALA A 53 12.68 13.81 -14.40
N GLY A 54 11.40 13.42 -14.52
CA GLY A 54 10.99 12.17 -15.16
C GLY A 54 11.31 10.92 -14.35
N ARG A 55 11.78 11.06 -13.11
CA ARG A 55 12.01 9.97 -12.15
C ARG A 55 10.77 9.76 -11.29
N SER A 56 9.65 9.54 -11.97
CA SER A 56 8.35 9.37 -11.32
C SER A 56 8.18 7.96 -10.74
N ILE A 57 7.50 7.89 -9.61
CA ILE A 57 7.09 6.64 -8.96
C ILE A 57 5.80 6.06 -9.56
N ASP A 58 5.23 6.71 -10.59
CA ASP A 58 3.93 6.36 -11.19
C ASP A 58 3.89 4.96 -11.82
N GLY A 59 5.06 4.34 -12.01
CA GLY A 59 5.19 2.95 -12.45
C GLY A 59 4.91 1.93 -11.33
N THR A 60 5.02 2.34 -10.07
CA THR A 60 4.81 1.48 -8.89
C THR A 60 3.78 2.00 -7.92
N VAL A 61 3.37 3.27 -8.02
CA VAL A 61 2.35 3.91 -7.18
C VAL A 61 1.34 4.61 -8.07
N VAL A 62 0.07 4.57 -7.70
CA VAL A 62 -0.97 5.32 -8.41
C VAL A 62 -0.86 6.80 -8.04
N PRO A 63 -0.75 7.72 -9.03
CA PRO A 63 -0.73 9.16 -8.75
C PRO A 63 -1.99 9.61 -8.02
N ALA A 64 -1.84 10.58 -7.10
CA ALA A 64 -2.94 11.16 -6.33
C ALA A 64 -3.85 10.12 -5.63
N SER A 65 -3.26 9.01 -5.17
CA SER A 65 -3.94 7.94 -4.44
C SER A 65 -3.70 8.03 -2.93
N ARG A 66 -4.38 7.17 -2.16
CA ARG A 66 -4.10 7.04 -0.72
C ARG A 66 -2.66 6.61 -0.46
N ALA A 67 -2.10 5.75 -1.32
CA ALA A 67 -0.71 5.34 -1.21
C ALA A 67 0.26 6.49 -1.45
N SER A 68 0.07 7.29 -2.50
CA SER A 68 0.97 8.43 -2.74
C SER A 68 0.91 9.44 -1.59
N ALA A 69 -0.29 9.72 -1.06
CA ALA A 69 -0.45 10.61 0.08
C ALA A 69 0.24 10.04 1.34
N ALA A 70 0.05 8.75 1.64
CA ALA A 70 0.67 8.09 2.78
C ALA A 70 2.20 8.06 2.68
N LEU A 71 2.76 7.78 1.50
CA LEU A 71 4.22 7.75 1.30
C LEU A 71 4.85 9.14 1.47
N ILE A 72 4.19 10.19 0.98
CA ILE A 72 4.63 11.57 1.21
C ILE A 72 4.57 11.88 2.70
N ALA A 73 3.42 11.65 3.36
CA ALA A 73 3.26 11.93 4.79
C ALA A 73 4.26 11.16 5.67
N MET A 74 4.47 9.87 5.42
CA MET A 74 5.45 9.04 6.13
C MET A 74 6.88 9.59 6.05
N THR A 75 7.21 10.30 4.98
CA THR A 75 8.57 10.72 4.69
C THR A 75 8.82 12.18 5.06
N THR A 76 7.81 13.05 4.94
CA THR A 76 7.93 14.49 5.21
C THR A 76 7.35 14.92 6.56
N ALA A 77 6.44 14.13 7.15
CA ALA A 77 5.75 14.42 8.41
C ALA A 77 5.46 13.12 9.21
N PRO A 78 6.50 12.34 9.57
CA PRO A 78 6.38 11.01 10.18
C PRO A 78 5.63 11.00 11.53
N ASP A 79 5.82 12.02 12.38
CA ASP A 79 5.19 12.11 13.69
C ASP A 79 3.67 12.34 13.52
N ALA A 80 3.27 13.26 12.64
CA ALA A 80 1.87 13.47 12.29
C ALA A 80 1.23 12.22 11.66
N PHE A 81 1.97 11.52 10.80
CA PHE A 81 1.51 10.25 10.23
C PHE A 81 1.27 9.18 11.31
N ALA A 82 2.14 9.09 12.32
CA ALA A 82 1.97 8.17 13.45
C ALA A 82 0.80 8.57 14.37
N GLU A 83 0.59 9.87 14.59
CA GLU A 83 -0.54 10.39 15.37
C GLU A 83 -1.88 10.11 14.71
N GLU A 84 -2.00 10.25 13.38
CA GLU A 84 -3.24 9.97 12.63
C GLU A 84 -3.74 8.52 12.81
N VAL A 85 -2.83 7.59 13.10
CA VAL A 85 -3.14 6.19 13.37
C VAL A 85 -3.19 5.84 14.86
N GLY A 86 -3.14 6.85 15.73
CA GLY A 86 -3.32 6.72 17.17
C GLY A 86 -2.09 6.24 17.93
N MET A 87 -0.89 6.40 17.35
CA MET A 87 0.37 6.06 18.01
C MET A 87 1.06 7.31 18.53
N SER A 88 1.57 7.24 19.77
CA SER A 88 2.32 8.33 20.41
C SER A 88 3.76 7.89 20.66
N GLY A 89 4.72 8.73 20.25
CA GLY A 89 6.16 8.48 20.40
C GLY A 89 6.96 9.08 19.23
N GLN A 90 8.23 9.40 19.46
CA GLN A 90 9.11 9.91 18.39
C GLN A 90 9.40 8.79 17.38
N VAL A 91 9.01 9.00 16.13
CA VAL A 91 9.32 8.07 15.04
C VAL A 91 10.34 8.74 14.13
N ALA A 92 11.54 8.19 14.02
CA ALA A 92 12.57 8.76 13.16
C ALA A 92 12.04 8.86 11.69
N PRO A 93 12.10 10.05 11.04
CA PRO A 93 11.46 10.30 9.74
C PRO A 93 11.79 9.33 8.61
N SER A 94 13.07 8.99 8.47
CA SER A 94 13.54 8.03 7.47
C SER A 94 13.30 6.57 7.86
N ALA A 95 13.05 6.31 9.15
CA ALA A 95 12.88 4.96 9.65
C ALA A 95 11.54 4.34 9.23
N VAL A 96 10.48 5.15 9.02
CA VAL A 96 9.17 4.62 8.66
C VAL A 96 9.17 4.04 7.25
N LEU A 97 9.66 4.79 6.26
CA LEU A 97 9.78 4.28 4.89
C LEU A 97 10.76 3.10 4.84
N ALA A 98 11.93 3.21 5.48
CA ALA A 98 12.89 2.12 5.53
C ALA A 98 12.31 0.84 6.15
N ARG A 99 11.45 0.99 7.17
CA ARG A 99 10.76 -0.13 7.80
C ARG A 99 9.66 -0.71 6.93
N LEU A 100 8.89 0.12 6.22
CA LEU A 100 7.91 -0.35 5.23
C LEU A 100 8.60 -1.20 4.15
N LEU A 101 9.71 -0.72 3.59
CA LEU A 101 10.47 -1.47 2.59
C LEU A 101 10.97 -2.82 3.15
N ARG A 102 11.43 -2.84 4.40
CA ARG A 102 11.87 -4.07 5.08
C ARG A 102 10.73 -5.06 5.29
N LEU A 103 9.57 -4.59 5.74
CA LEU A 103 8.37 -5.42 5.91
C LEU A 103 7.88 -6.00 4.58
N LEU A 104 7.82 -5.17 3.52
CA LEU A 104 7.42 -5.64 2.20
C LEU A 104 8.41 -6.65 1.60
N ARG A 105 9.69 -6.59 1.97
CA ARG A 105 10.72 -7.56 1.55
C ARG A 105 10.44 -8.99 2.01
N THR A 106 9.77 -9.16 3.15
CA THR A 106 9.40 -10.48 3.68
C THR A 106 7.91 -10.79 3.49
N ALA A 107 7.10 -9.81 3.11
CA ALA A 107 5.68 -10.00 2.88
C ALA A 107 5.41 -10.91 1.67
N GLU A 108 4.33 -11.68 1.77
CA GLU A 108 3.83 -12.52 0.68
C GLU A 108 2.34 -12.27 0.47
N VAL A 109 1.90 -12.25 -0.78
CA VAL A 109 0.46 -12.24 -1.08
C VAL A 109 -0.13 -13.56 -0.60
N SER A 110 -1.17 -13.47 0.23
CA SER A 110 -1.90 -14.61 0.79
C SER A 110 -3.28 -14.80 0.17
N GLY A 111 -3.84 -13.75 -0.44
CA GLY A 111 -5.15 -13.80 -1.07
C GLY A 111 -5.59 -12.44 -1.59
N ARG A 112 -6.82 -12.37 -2.12
CA ARG A 112 -7.48 -11.12 -2.50
C ARG A 112 -8.81 -10.94 -1.78
N GLY A 113 -9.22 -9.69 -1.63
CA GLY A 113 -10.51 -9.28 -1.06
C GLY A 113 -11.45 -8.62 -2.06
N GLY A 114 -11.27 -8.88 -3.36
CA GLY A 114 -12.04 -8.24 -4.42
C GLY A 114 -11.69 -6.77 -4.64
N LEU A 115 -12.65 -5.98 -5.15
CA LEU A 115 -12.48 -4.53 -5.34
C LEU A 115 -12.66 -3.78 -4.02
N TYR A 116 -11.72 -2.87 -3.74
CA TYR A 116 -11.81 -1.97 -2.62
C TYR A 116 -12.95 -0.96 -2.86
N ARG A 117 -13.88 -0.90 -1.91
CA ARG A 117 -14.98 0.07 -1.92
C ARG A 117 -14.45 1.41 -1.41
N GLU A 118 -13.94 2.21 -2.33
CA GLU A 118 -13.39 3.52 -2.00
C GLU A 118 -14.52 4.50 -1.60
N PRO A 119 -14.50 5.02 -0.35
CA PRO A 119 -15.52 5.97 0.11
C PRO A 119 -15.35 7.38 -0.48
N VAL A 120 -14.16 7.74 -0.98
CA VAL A 120 -13.90 9.07 -1.56
C VAL A 120 -14.22 9.04 -3.06
N PRO A 121 -15.24 9.80 -3.54
CA PRO A 121 -15.67 9.74 -4.94
C PRO A 121 -14.56 10.02 -5.96
N ALA A 122 -13.61 10.91 -5.62
CA ALA A 122 -12.48 11.25 -6.48
C ALA A 122 -11.51 10.08 -6.71
N LEU A 123 -11.47 9.10 -5.81
CA LEU A 123 -10.56 7.95 -5.85
C LEU A 123 -11.26 6.67 -6.33
N GLU A 124 -12.59 6.69 -6.49
CA GLU A 124 -13.38 5.52 -6.87
C GLU A 124 -12.98 4.96 -8.25
N ALA A 125 -12.48 5.82 -9.15
CA ALA A 125 -12.04 5.45 -10.50
C ALA A 125 -10.71 4.67 -10.52
N THR A 126 -10.01 4.54 -9.38
CA THR A 126 -8.73 3.82 -9.32
C THR A 126 -8.88 2.31 -9.56
N CYS A 127 -10.09 1.74 -9.44
CA CYS A 127 -10.30 0.30 -9.63
C CYS A 127 -9.39 -0.57 -8.73
N ALA A 128 -9.17 -0.11 -7.50
CA ALA A 128 -8.22 -0.70 -6.58
C ALA A 128 -8.70 -2.10 -6.12
N GLN A 129 -7.83 -3.10 -6.21
CA GLN A 129 -8.06 -4.46 -5.72
C GLN A 129 -7.41 -4.63 -4.35
N VAL A 130 -8.06 -5.34 -3.43
CA VAL A 130 -7.49 -5.67 -2.12
C VAL A 130 -6.63 -6.92 -2.24
N TRP A 131 -5.34 -6.81 -1.92
CA TRP A 131 -4.40 -7.94 -1.83
C TRP A 131 -3.95 -8.10 -0.38
N TYR A 132 -4.35 -9.21 0.25
CA TYR A 132 -3.94 -9.54 1.61
C TYR A 132 -2.49 -9.99 1.63
N LEU A 133 -1.77 -9.55 2.66
CA LEU A 133 -0.37 -9.85 2.88
C LEU A 133 -0.23 -10.73 4.12
N ARG A 134 0.58 -11.77 4.00
CA ARG A 134 1.16 -12.48 5.13
C ARG A 134 2.50 -11.82 5.45
N MET A 135 2.72 -11.50 6.71
CA MET A 135 3.99 -10.91 7.17
C MET A 135 4.64 -11.83 8.20
N PRO A 136 5.62 -12.65 7.77
CA PRO A 136 6.37 -13.51 8.68
C PRO A 136 6.99 -12.72 9.83
N GLY A 137 6.95 -13.27 11.03
CA GLY A 137 7.49 -12.62 12.24
C GLY A 137 6.61 -11.52 12.84
N THR A 138 5.37 -11.36 12.37
CA THR A 138 4.41 -10.42 12.96
C THR A 138 3.23 -11.17 13.60
N ALA A 139 2.60 -10.61 14.63
CA ALA A 139 1.39 -11.19 15.22
C ALA A 139 0.17 -11.12 14.28
N ALA A 140 0.28 -10.33 13.20
CA ALA A 140 -0.75 -10.15 12.18
C ALA A 140 -0.77 -11.33 11.20
N ASN A 141 -1.13 -12.52 11.67
CA ASN A 141 -1.22 -13.74 10.86
C ASN A 141 -2.55 -14.47 11.11
N GLY A 142 -3.62 -13.99 10.48
CA GLY A 142 -4.84 -14.79 10.27
C GLY A 142 -4.86 -15.31 8.83
N PRO A 143 -5.20 -16.60 8.59
CA PRO A 143 -5.43 -17.07 7.22
C PRO A 143 -6.68 -16.37 6.68
N VAL A 144 -6.51 -15.47 5.71
CA VAL A 144 -7.64 -14.94 4.95
C VAL A 144 -7.81 -15.82 3.73
N ALA A 145 -8.87 -16.64 3.72
CA ALA A 145 -9.29 -17.32 2.51
C ALA A 145 -9.51 -16.28 1.41
N ALA A 146 -9.04 -16.54 0.19
CA ALA A 146 -9.29 -15.70 -0.97
C ALA A 146 -10.78 -15.76 -1.34
N THR A 147 -11.59 -15.03 -0.59
CA THR A 147 -12.97 -14.74 -0.91
C THR A 147 -12.94 -13.40 -1.59
N ASP A 148 -13.57 -13.22 -2.75
CA ASP A 148 -13.74 -11.92 -3.44
C ASP A 148 -14.57 -10.90 -2.64
N THR A 149 -14.66 -11.13 -1.33
CA THR A 149 -15.28 -10.36 -0.29
C THR A 149 -14.20 -9.71 0.57
N PHE A 150 -14.26 -8.39 0.65
CA PHE A 150 -13.38 -7.62 1.51
C PHE A 150 -13.75 -7.85 2.99
N VAL A 151 -12.76 -8.19 3.81
CA VAL A 151 -12.87 -8.40 5.26
C VAL A 151 -11.87 -7.46 5.94
N ARG A 152 -12.38 -6.54 6.74
CA ARG A 152 -11.56 -5.62 7.55
C ARG A 152 -11.11 -6.31 8.83
N GLY A 153 -9.95 -5.93 9.36
CA GLY A 153 -9.43 -6.42 10.64
C GLY A 153 -8.96 -7.88 10.65
N GLY A 154 -9.00 -8.57 9.50
CA GLY A 154 -8.60 -9.97 9.39
C GLY A 154 -7.11 -10.17 9.11
N ALA A 155 -6.53 -9.37 8.23
CA ALA A 155 -5.10 -9.35 7.93
C ALA A 155 -4.68 -8.01 7.30
N PRO A 156 -3.40 -7.63 7.41
CA PRO A 156 -2.83 -6.54 6.65
C PRO A 156 -3.03 -6.74 5.15
N PHE A 157 -3.36 -5.66 4.45
CA PHE A 157 -3.50 -5.66 3.00
C PHE A 157 -2.93 -4.40 2.38
N ILE A 158 -2.70 -4.47 1.08
CA ILE A 158 -2.51 -3.31 0.21
C ILE A 158 -3.67 -3.24 -0.76
N THR A 159 -3.93 -2.06 -1.31
CA THR A 159 -4.78 -1.94 -2.48
C THR A 159 -3.93 -1.65 -3.71
N VAL A 160 -4.23 -2.32 -4.82
CA VAL A 160 -3.44 -2.24 -6.05
C VAL A 160 -4.32 -1.95 -7.26
N GLN A 161 -3.82 -1.14 -8.18
CA GLN A 161 -4.41 -0.98 -9.50
C GLN A 161 -3.60 -1.79 -10.52
N GLN A 162 -4.30 -2.50 -11.40
CA GLN A 162 -3.69 -3.16 -12.55
C GLN A 162 -3.56 -2.16 -13.71
N GLN A 163 -2.38 -2.05 -14.31
CA GLN A 163 -2.13 -1.28 -15.52
C GLN A 163 -1.10 -2.00 -16.40
N GLY A 164 -1.50 -2.39 -17.62
CA GLY A 164 -0.58 -2.98 -18.60
C GLY A 164 0.15 -4.24 -18.11
N GLY A 165 -0.53 -5.09 -17.32
CA GLY A 165 0.07 -6.31 -16.74
C GLY A 165 1.00 -6.07 -15.56
N ARG A 166 1.08 -4.83 -15.05
CA ARG A 166 1.81 -4.47 -13.84
C ARG A 166 0.84 -3.96 -12.79
N ILE A 167 1.21 -4.12 -11.53
CA ILE A 167 0.48 -3.53 -10.42
C ILE A 167 1.10 -2.19 -10.01
N ARG A 168 0.25 -1.31 -9.51
CA ARG A 168 0.63 -0.05 -8.85
C ARG A 168 -0.08 0.04 -7.51
N LEU A 169 0.62 0.52 -6.49
CA LEU A 169 0.09 0.69 -5.16
C LEU A 169 -0.91 1.85 -5.12
N ALA A 170 -2.14 1.58 -4.70
CA ALA A 170 -3.22 2.56 -4.57
C ALA A 170 -3.51 2.92 -3.10
N GLY A 171 -3.18 2.04 -2.15
CA GLY A 171 -3.40 2.28 -0.73
C GLY A 171 -2.69 1.28 0.17
N LEU A 172 -2.43 1.71 1.40
CA LEU A 172 -1.99 0.88 2.52
C LEU A 172 -3.18 0.69 3.46
N SER A 173 -3.38 -0.53 3.96
CA SER A 173 -4.38 -0.78 5.01
C SER A 173 -3.96 -0.20 6.34
N ARG A 174 -4.93 0.07 7.22
CA ARG A 174 -4.66 0.49 8.60
C ARG A 174 -3.88 -0.59 9.35
N GLU A 175 -4.27 -1.84 9.16
CA GLU A 175 -3.65 -3.03 9.75
C GLU A 175 -2.17 -3.14 9.37
N LEU A 176 -1.80 -2.79 8.13
CA LEU A 176 -0.39 -2.72 7.71
C LEU A 176 0.35 -1.56 8.38
N VAL A 177 -0.28 -0.40 8.52
CA VAL A 177 0.33 0.75 9.20
C VAL A 177 0.54 0.49 10.69
N GLU A 178 -0.39 -0.22 11.34
CA GLU A 178 -0.25 -0.65 12.74
C GLU A 178 0.97 -1.58 12.91
N VAL A 179 1.17 -2.55 12.00
CA VAL A 179 2.37 -3.42 12.01
C VAL A 179 3.65 -2.64 11.74
N LEU A 180 3.58 -1.66 10.83
CA LEU A 180 4.69 -0.79 10.47
C LEU A 180 5.18 0.03 11.67
N LEU A 181 4.27 0.50 12.50
CA LEU A 181 4.60 1.40 13.61
C LEU A 181 4.74 0.69 14.95
N ALA A 182 4.29 -0.57 15.07
CA ALA A 182 4.47 -1.37 16.29
C ALA A 182 5.94 -1.33 16.78
N PRO A 183 6.22 -1.30 18.09
CA PRO A 183 7.59 -1.41 18.57
C PRO A 183 8.23 -2.72 18.05
N ALA A 184 9.53 -2.71 17.78
CA ALA A 184 10.25 -3.95 17.50
C ALA A 184 10.05 -4.89 18.70
N ALA A 185 9.69 -6.15 18.47
CA ALA A 185 9.65 -7.12 19.54
C ALA A 185 11.05 -7.15 20.18
N SER A 186 11.12 -6.92 21.49
CA SER A 186 12.35 -7.11 22.25
C SER A 186 12.73 -8.58 22.15
N ASP A 187 13.85 -8.89 21.51
CA ASP A 187 14.51 -10.20 21.62
C ASP A 187 15.00 -10.44 23.06
#